data_AF-A0A9X5UAC7-F1
#
_entry.id   AF-A0A9X5UAC7-F1
#
_cell.length_a   1.000
_cell.length_b   1.000
_cell.length_c   1.000
_cell.angle_alpha   90.00
_cell.angle_beta   90.00
_cell.angle_gamma   90.00
#
_symmetry.space_group_name_H-M   'P 1'
#
loop_
_entity.id
_entity.type
_entity.pdbx_description
1 polymer ?
#
loop_
_entity_poly.entity_id
_entity_poly.type
_entity_poly.pdbx_seq_one_letter_code
_entity_poly.pdbx_strand_id
1 'polypeptide(L)'
;MQFNLTPVSVTSNEPGPFVVWAGDDGYDTQAGYFSLLAANGIAGTLFLSVDWVDKSGTSPVYGDAYITTAQVEAIIAAGHEIGSHGKDHEDLLNYYTINGPAALDTLLGAAIGKIQTDFGVSVRTGSYPYGQTDDRVREVVSRRHEYFRCSRGVVSRNAPDPFDVPGIDILSPSESTIETYIDEAVANRSIVVLFMHGSIDSSQLTKVSNLISYANSAGCGQGTFCRAMSERTRWLSARAMIDAQGNAFHPTIHTNKLIVDRDDIFGGYYFLDLDESTNAPFVDATSGTPFEFRRDLLALGVTNAGRRRVFSDFTTTNGSTTVSSGSVGFRADDVGLSISGTGIPTSTTIASILSPTQATMSASATASATSMTATLGRPQSPGIVSAGEVRCYNGLSLYGTQSQAVNFVRLESTVEGSVSASQWLNLGVAGDGGEMTVDSGTGGSYVNIKGFATRIRSQDGTLRLRLGAGKDGIDFGAAEDVTLERDASGILATNAALKTSGNLIVGNAGNGLLVKEGTNARLGAAALSSGSATVSTTAVTANSRIFLAPQNLSGVSTPQPIAVSARTPGTSFTIASASSADASTIAWMIVEPA
;
A
#
# COMPACT_ATOMS: atom_id res chain seq x y z
N MET A 1 8.05 -4.28 -11.29
CA MET A 1 7.20 -5.48 -11.43
C MET A 1 6.89 -5.63 -12.92
N GLN A 2 7.35 -6.68 -13.60
CA GLN A 2 7.08 -6.87 -15.03
C GLN A 2 6.05 -8.00 -15.16
N PHE A 3 4.77 -7.63 -15.31
CA PHE A 3 3.75 -8.56 -15.74
C PHE A 3 3.80 -8.63 -17.27
N ASN A 4 4.52 -9.61 -17.80
CA ASN A 4 4.40 -9.95 -19.23
C ASN A 4 3.09 -10.72 -19.43
N LEU A 5 1.96 -10.01 -19.38
CA LEU A 5 0.68 -10.52 -19.86
C LEU A 5 0.52 -10.04 -21.30
N THR A 6 1.16 -10.76 -22.23
CA THR A 6 0.78 -10.63 -23.65
C THR A 6 -0.64 -11.20 -23.78
N PRO A 7 -1.63 -10.43 -24.27
CA PRO A 7 -2.90 -11.01 -24.65
C PRO A 7 -2.61 -11.99 -25.78
N VAL A 8 -2.68 -13.30 -25.50
CA VAL A 8 -2.72 -14.26 -26.58
C VAL A 8 -4.13 -14.17 -27.15
N SER A 9 -4.20 -13.63 -28.37
CA SER A 9 -5.37 -13.56 -29.23
C SER A 9 -6.35 -14.69 -28.98
N VAL A 10 -7.62 -14.34 -28.78
CA VAL A 10 -8.79 -15.23 -28.86
C VAL A 10 -8.89 -15.80 -30.28
N THR A 11 -8.16 -16.88 -30.55
CA THR A 11 -8.45 -17.77 -31.69
C THR A 11 -9.26 -18.95 -31.17
N SER A 12 -10.52 -19.08 -31.62
CA SER A 12 -11.43 -20.26 -31.68
C SER A 12 -11.42 -21.37 -30.60
N ASN A 13 -10.69 -21.25 -29.49
CA ASN A 13 -10.37 -22.31 -28.53
C ASN A 13 -11.14 -22.17 -27.21
N GLU A 14 -12.45 -21.89 -27.24
CA GLU A 14 -13.26 -22.18 -26.05
C GLU A 14 -13.42 -23.70 -25.93
N PRO A 15 -12.99 -24.33 -24.83
CA PRO A 15 -13.18 -25.75 -24.61
C PRO A 15 -14.65 -26.13 -24.83
N GLY A 16 -14.93 -27.10 -25.71
CA GLY A 16 -16.29 -27.61 -25.94
C GLY A 16 -16.81 -28.37 -24.71
N PRO A 17 -18.13 -28.65 -24.62
CA PRO A 17 -18.73 -29.26 -23.43
C PRO A 17 -18.03 -30.54 -23.00
N PHE A 18 -17.92 -30.79 -21.69
CA PHE A 18 -17.13 -31.90 -21.17
C PHE A 18 -17.80 -32.62 -19.98
N VAL A 19 -17.77 -33.95 -20.00
CA VAL A 19 -18.24 -34.82 -18.92
C VAL A 19 -17.04 -35.40 -18.18
N VAL A 20 -16.94 -35.10 -16.89
CA VAL A 20 -15.95 -35.71 -15.99
C VAL A 20 -16.56 -36.94 -15.34
N TRP A 21 -15.81 -38.04 -15.37
CA TRP A 21 -16.17 -39.30 -14.73
C TRP A 21 -15.30 -39.51 -13.50
N ALA A 22 -15.91 -39.47 -12.31
CA ALA A 22 -15.19 -39.58 -11.05
C ALA A 22 -15.72 -40.70 -10.15
N GLY A 23 -14.86 -41.19 -9.26
CA GLY A 23 -15.21 -42.07 -8.15
C GLY A 23 -14.61 -41.52 -6.85
N ASP A 24 -15.35 -41.63 -5.76
CA ASP A 24 -15.03 -41.04 -4.46
C ASP A 24 -14.72 -42.12 -3.44
N ASP A 25 -13.95 -41.78 -2.41
CA ASP A 25 -13.58 -42.61 -1.27
C ASP A 25 -12.53 -43.69 -1.57
N GLY A 26 -12.87 -44.67 -2.40
CA GLY A 26 -12.05 -45.88 -2.63
C GLY A 26 -12.70 -47.16 -2.11
N TYR A 27 -13.76 -47.60 -2.78
CA TYR A 27 -14.43 -48.88 -2.53
C TYR A 27 -14.12 -49.91 -3.62
N ASP A 28 -14.15 -51.20 -3.28
CA ASP A 28 -13.75 -52.29 -4.17
C ASP A 28 -14.64 -52.38 -5.43
N THR A 29 -15.92 -52.07 -5.32
CA THR A 29 -16.88 -52.06 -6.44
C THR A 29 -16.55 -51.00 -7.51
N GLN A 30 -15.75 -49.99 -7.18
CA GLN A 30 -15.30 -48.97 -8.15
C GLN A 30 -14.34 -49.53 -9.20
N ALA A 31 -13.66 -50.65 -8.93
CA ALA A 31 -12.80 -51.31 -9.92
C ALA A 31 -13.58 -51.68 -11.21
N GLY A 32 -14.84 -52.10 -11.07
CA GLY A 32 -15.72 -52.41 -12.20
C GLY A 32 -16.09 -51.15 -13.00
N TYR A 33 -16.34 -50.04 -12.32
CA TYR A 33 -16.63 -48.75 -12.95
C TYR A 33 -15.44 -48.22 -13.76
N PHE A 34 -14.24 -48.20 -13.19
CA PHE A 34 -13.05 -47.77 -13.92
C PHE A 34 -12.71 -48.71 -15.07
N SER A 35 -12.92 -50.02 -14.91
CA SER A 35 -12.80 -50.98 -16.02
C SER A 35 -13.77 -50.68 -17.17
N LEU A 36 -15.01 -50.28 -16.88
CA LEU A 36 -16.00 -49.86 -17.88
C LEU A 36 -15.56 -48.59 -18.62
N LEU A 37 -15.02 -47.59 -17.91
CA LEU A 37 -14.47 -46.37 -18.53
C LEU A 37 -13.32 -46.71 -19.47
N ALA A 38 -12.35 -47.51 -19.01
CA ALA A 38 -11.20 -47.93 -19.80
C ALA A 38 -11.61 -48.72 -21.06
N ALA A 39 -12.61 -49.61 -20.95
CA ALA A 39 -13.15 -50.35 -22.09
C ALA A 39 -13.80 -49.44 -23.16
N ASN A 40 -14.23 -48.24 -22.78
CA ASN A 40 -14.75 -47.21 -23.69
C ASN A 40 -13.69 -46.17 -24.12
N GLY A 41 -12.42 -46.38 -23.76
CA GLY A 41 -11.33 -45.44 -24.09
C GLY A 41 -11.39 -44.13 -23.31
N ILE A 42 -12.06 -44.12 -22.15
CA ILE A 42 -12.25 -42.94 -21.30
C ILE A 42 -11.40 -43.10 -20.04
N ALA A 43 -10.63 -42.07 -19.70
CA ALA A 43 -9.95 -41.99 -18.41
C ALA A 43 -10.83 -41.23 -17.40
N GLY A 44 -11.19 -41.83 -16.26
CA GLY A 44 -11.82 -41.14 -15.13
C GLY A 44 -10.83 -40.69 -14.04
N THR A 45 -11.36 -40.15 -12.94
CA THR A 45 -10.60 -39.71 -11.75
C THR A 45 -11.08 -40.45 -10.50
N LEU A 46 -10.20 -41.15 -9.80
CA LEU A 46 -10.47 -41.70 -8.47
C LEU A 46 -9.95 -40.71 -7.41
N PHE A 47 -10.86 -40.11 -6.65
CA PHE A 47 -10.53 -39.33 -5.45
C PHE A 47 -10.42 -40.28 -4.27
N LEU A 48 -9.18 -40.57 -3.86
CA LEU A 48 -8.86 -41.66 -2.93
C LEU A 48 -8.64 -41.14 -1.51
N SER A 49 -9.35 -41.71 -0.54
CA SER A 49 -9.02 -41.64 0.89
C SER A 49 -7.97 -42.73 1.18
N VAL A 50 -6.70 -42.35 1.12
CA VAL A 50 -5.60 -43.32 1.01
C VAL A 50 -5.42 -44.26 2.21
N ASP A 51 -5.89 -43.91 3.41
CA ASP A 51 -5.88 -44.81 4.57
C ASP A 51 -6.99 -45.86 4.53
N TRP A 52 -7.90 -45.76 3.56
CA TRP A 52 -8.91 -46.79 3.31
C TRP A 52 -8.37 -47.91 2.42
N VAL A 53 -7.24 -47.72 1.72
CA VAL A 53 -6.64 -48.78 0.91
C VAL A 53 -6.25 -49.97 1.79
N ASP A 54 -6.70 -51.17 1.40
CA ASP A 54 -6.51 -52.44 2.14
C ASP A 54 -7.07 -52.43 3.58
N LYS A 55 -7.92 -51.43 3.93
CA LYS A 55 -8.59 -51.37 5.22
C LYS A 55 -9.54 -52.56 5.36
N SER A 56 -9.49 -53.23 6.49
CA SER A 56 -10.39 -54.36 6.76
C SER A 56 -11.81 -53.88 7.07
N GLY A 57 -12.80 -54.71 6.73
CA GLY A 57 -14.22 -54.43 6.93
C GLY A 57 -14.88 -53.83 5.70
N THR A 58 -16.06 -53.27 5.89
CA THR A 58 -16.90 -52.71 4.82
C THR A 58 -17.41 -51.31 5.17
N SER A 59 -17.82 -50.56 4.16
CA SER A 59 -18.49 -49.26 4.32
C SER A 59 -19.74 -49.42 5.19
N PRO A 60 -19.91 -48.61 6.24
CA PRO A 60 -21.15 -48.62 7.02
C PRO A 60 -22.34 -48.06 6.25
N VAL A 61 -22.10 -47.33 5.15
CA VAL A 61 -23.14 -46.70 4.32
C VAL A 61 -23.53 -47.61 3.16
N TYR A 62 -22.54 -48.18 2.47
CA TYR A 62 -22.75 -48.88 1.20
C TYR A 62 -22.55 -50.40 1.29
N GLY A 63 -21.92 -50.90 2.37
CA GLY A 63 -21.65 -52.33 2.55
C GLY A 63 -20.51 -52.91 1.70
N ASP A 64 -19.90 -52.12 0.83
CA ASP A 64 -18.74 -52.53 0.00
C ASP A 64 -17.47 -52.70 0.84
N ALA A 65 -16.55 -53.55 0.38
CA ALA A 65 -15.22 -53.59 0.96
C ALA A 65 -14.41 -52.36 0.50
N TYR A 66 -13.38 -52.01 1.26
CA TYR A 66 -12.47 -50.96 0.82
C TYR A 66 -11.58 -51.43 -0.33
N ILE A 67 -11.18 -50.49 -1.19
CA ILE A 67 -10.37 -50.80 -2.37
C ILE A 67 -9.01 -51.38 -1.97
N THR A 68 -8.52 -52.33 -2.75
CA THR A 68 -7.21 -52.96 -2.51
C THR A 68 -6.09 -52.23 -3.26
N THR A 69 -4.85 -52.36 -2.78
CA THR A 69 -3.67 -51.84 -3.48
C THR A 69 -3.63 -52.32 -4.95
N ALA A 70 -3.89 -53.60 -5.19
CA ALA A 70 -3.89 -54.17 -6.54
C ALA A 70 -4.96 -53.55 -7.46
N GLN A 71 -6.12 -53.18 -6.91
CA GLN A 71 -7.17 -52.49 -7.68
C GLN A 71 -6.76 -51.05 -8.02
N VAL A 72 -6.15 -50.32 -7.08
CA VAL A 72 -5.64 -48.97 -7.35
C VAL A 72 -4.55 -49.00 -8.42
N GLU A 73 -3.60 -49.95 -8.33
CA GLU A 73 -2.57 -50.15 -9.35
C GLU A 73 -3.17 -50.47 -10.73
N ALA A 74 -4.23 -51.28 -10.80
CA ALA A 74 -4.93 -51.57 -12.05
C ALA A 74 -5.63 -50.32 -12.63
N ILE A 75 -6.24 -49.48 -11.78
CA ILE A 75 -6.85 -48.21 -12.17
C ILE A 75 -5.79 -47.26 -12.76
N ILE A 76 -4.62 -47.17 -12.12
CA ILE A 76 -3.49 -46.37 -12.61
C ILE A 76 -2.97 -46.92 -13.94
N ALA A 77 -2.79 -48.24 -14.05
CA ALA A 77 -2.31 -48.89 -15.26
C ALA A 77 -3.26 -48.69 -16.47
N ALA A 78 -4.57 -48.52 -16.20
CA ALA A 78 -5.58 -48.17 -17.21
C ALA A 78 -5.57 -46.68 -17.62
N GLY A 79 -4.71 -45.85 -17.02
CA GLY A 79 -4.53 -44.44 -17.36
C GLY A 79 -5.50 -43.49 -16.66
N HIS A 80 -6.17 -43.93 -15.60
CA HIS A 80 -7.03 -43.09 -14.79
C HIS A 80 -6.22 -42.13 -13.90
N GLU A 81 -6.81 -40.98 -13.59
CA GLU A 81 -6.25 -40.02 -12.66
C GLU A 81 -6.49 -40.47 -11.21
N ILE A 82 -5.51 -40.26 -10.33
CA ILE A 82 -5.68 -40.38 -8.88
C ILE A 82 -5.61 -38.99 -8.24
N GLY A 83 -6.71 -38.60 -7.60
CA GLY A 83 -6.84 -37.40 -6.78
C GLY A 83 -6.93 -37.73 -5.29
N SER A 84 -6.81 -36.73 -4.41
CA SER A 84 -6.97 -36.92 -2.97
C SER A 84 -8.44 -36.78 -2.52
N HIS A 85 -8.85 -37.55 -1.52
CA HIS A 85 -10.13 -37.38 -0.83
C HIS A 85 -9.96 -37.40 0.69
N GLY A 86 -9.05 -36.54 1.16
CA GLY A 86 -8.53 -36.63 2.53
C GLY A 86 -7.58 -37.81 2.71
N LYS A 87 -7.10 -38.01 3.93
CA LYS A 87 -6.25 -39.14 4.29
C LYS A 87 -7.10 -40.33 4.75
N ASP A 88 -8.01 -40.11 5.69
CA ASP A 88 -8.98 -41.06 6.23
C ASP A 88 -10.43 -40.52 6.12
N HIS A 89 -10.71 -39.75 5.07
CA HIS A 89 -12.02 -39.15 4.79
C HIS A 89 -12.45 -38.08 5.83
N GLU A 90 -11.54 -37.17 6.16
CA GLU A 90 -11.79 -36.11 7.15
C GLU A 90 -12.67 -34.99 6.57
N ASP A 91 -13.63 -34.51 7.37
CA ASP A 91 -14.31 -33.23 7.08
C ASP A 91 -13.31 -32.08 7.21
N LEU A 92 -12.85 -31.55 6.07
CA LEU A 92 -11.81 -30.54 6.02
C LEU A 92 -12.23 -29.21 6.64
N LEU A 93 -13.52 -28.86 6.59
CA LEU A 93 -14.06 -27.64 7.18
C LEU A 93 -14.08 -27.74 8.70
N ASN A 94 -14.56 -28.87 9.22
CA ASN A 94 -14.53 -29.12 10.66
C ASN A 94 -13.09 -29.27 11.17
N TYR A 95 -12.22 -29.94 10.41
CA TYR A 95 -10.80 -30.09 10.75
C TYR A 95 -10.09 -28.74 10.83
N TYR A 96 -10.34 -27.86 9.85
CA TYR A 96 -9.84 -26.47 9.88
C TYR A 96 -10.32 -25.74 11.13
N THR A 97 -11.61 -25.85 11.43
CA THR A 97 -12.23 -25.14 12.57
C THR A 97 -11.63 -25.56 13.91
N ILE A 98 -11.29 -26.85 14.07
CA ILE A 98 -10.75 -27.40 15.30
C ILE A 98 -9.24 -27.18 15.42
N ASN A 99 -8.49 -27.42 14.34
CA ASN A 99 -7.02 -27.56 14.39
C ASN A 99 -6.27 -26.39 13.72
N GLY A 100 -6.96 -25.53 12.98
CA GLY A 100 -6.39 -24.39 12.27
C GLY A 100 -5.71 -24.73 10.92
N PRO A 101 -5.28 -23.70 10.17
CA PRO A 101 -4.80 -23.83 8.80
C PRO A 101 -3.52 -24.67 8.65
N ALA A 102 -2.54 -24.51 9.56
CA ALA A 102 -1.27 -25.23 9.48
C ALA A 102 -1.44 -26.75 9.67
N ALA A 103 -2.37 -27.15 10.54
CA ALA A 103 -2.70 -28.55 10.75
C ALA A 103 -3.41 -29.13 9.52
N LEU A 104 -4.35 -28.39 8.91
CA LEU A 104 -5.02 -28.81 7.68
C LEU A 104 -4.02 -28.96 6.53
N ASP A 105 -3.09 -28.01 6.35
CA ASP A 105 -2.04 -28.09 5.34
C ASP A 105 -1.17 -29.34 5.53
N THR A 106 -0.80 -29.64 6.78
CA THR A 106 -0.03 -30.83 7.13
C THR A 106 -0.81 -32.12 6.80
N LEU A 107 -2.11 -32.16 7.11
CA LEU A 107 -2.98 -33.29 6.81
C LEU A 107 -3.07 -33.55 5.30
N LEU A 108 -3.30 -32.49 4.50
CA LEU A 108 -3.36 -32.58 3.03
C LEU A 108 -2.02 -33.04 2.45
N GLY A 109 -0.90 -32.53 2.96
CA GLY A 109 0.44 -32.98 2.59
C GLY A 109 0.68 -34.45 2.91
N ALA A 110 0.19 -34.94 4.05
CA ALA A 110 0.30 -36.34 4.44
C ALA A 110 -0.54 -37.27 3.54
N ALA A 111 -1.74 -36.84 3.13
CA ALA A 111 -2.57 -37.58 2.18
C ALA A 111 -1.89 -37.70 0.81
N ILE A 112 -1.43 -36.58 0.23
CA ILE A 112 -0.71 -36.56 -1.04
C ILE A 112 0.57 -37.39 -0.96
N GLY A 113 1.37 -37.18 0.09
CA GLY A 113 2.65 -37.87 0.27
C GLY A 113 2.49 -39.38 0.37
N LYS A 114 1.41 -39.86 1.01
CA LYS A 114 1.11 -41.30 1.08
C LYS A 114 0.70 -41.86 -0.29
N ILE A 115 -0.19 -41.19 -1.03
CA ILE A 115 -0.55 -41.62 -2.40
C ILE A 115 0.69 -41.70 -3.30
N GLN A 116 1.55 -40.68 -3.25
CA GLN A 116 2.80 -40.63 -4.01
C GLN A 116 3.76 -41.75 -3.63
N THR A 117 3.87 -42.05 -2.34
CA THR A 117 4.77 -43.10 -1.82
C THR A 117 4.28 -44.48 -2.21
N ASP A 118 2.98 -44.74 -2.06
CA ASP A 118 2.41 -46.07 -2.26
C ASP A 118 2.26 -46.41 -3.75
N PHE A 119 1.96 -45.41 -4.60
CA PHE A 119 1.57 -45.65 -6.00
C PHE A 119 2.42 -44.94 -7.06
N GLY A 120 3.33 -44.04 -6.67
CA GLY A 120 4.23 -43.35 -7.61
C GLY A 120 3.55 -42.36 -8.57
N VAL A 121 2.34 -41.89 -8.25
CA VAL A 121 1.57 -40.94 -9.08
C VAL A 121 1.61 -39.52 -8.52
N SER A 122 1.56 -38.51 -9.39
CA SER A 122 1.43 -37.11 -8.98
C SER A 122 -0.03 -36.77 -8.70
N VAL A 123 -0.32 -36.32 -7.48
CA VAL A 123 -1.65 -35.85 -7.10
C VAL A 123 -1.75 -34.37 -7.40
N ARG A 124 -2.61 -34.01 -8.36
CA ARG A 124 -2.88 -32.62 -8.77
C ARG A 124 -4.27 -32.16 -8.36
N THR A 125 -5.17 -33.09 -8.09
CA THR A 125 -6.57 -32.79 -7.84
C THR A 125 -7.05 -33.42 -6.55
N GLY A 126 -8.15 -32.89 -6.03
CA GLY A 126 -8.82 -33.54 -4.92
C GLY A 126 -10.31 -33.22 -4.85
N SER A 127 -10.93 -33.72 -3.81
CA SER A 127 -12.32 -33.47 -3.51
C SER A 127 -12.55 -33.37 -2.01
N TYR A 128 -13.47 -32.50 -1.60
CA TYR A 128 -13.86 -32.33 -0.21
C TYR A 128 -14.66 -33.56 0.26
N PRO A 129 -14.17 -34.35 1.24
CA PRO A 129 -15.03 -35.29 1.94
C PRO A 129 -16.28 -34.57 2.46
N TYR A 130 -17.45 -35.18 2.29
CA TYR A 130 -18.76 -34.58 2.57
C TYR A 130 -19.12 -33.34 1.73
N GLY A 131 -18.28 -32.93 0.77
CA GLY A 131 -18.52 -31.83 -0.16
C GLY A 131 -18.48 -30.42 0.43
N GLN A 132 -18.11 -30.27 1.70
CA GLN A 132 -18.16 -28.98 2.42
C GLN A 132 -16.88 -28.16 2.26
N THR A 133 -17.04 -26.86 2.03
CA THR A 133 -15.92 -25.92 1.90
C THR A 133 -16.36 -24.48 2.17
N ASP A 134 -15.41 -23.62 2.56
CA ASP A 134 -15.56 -22.17 2.66
C ASP A 134 -14.30 -21.47 2.09
N ASP A 135 -14.25 -20.14 2.11
CA ASP A 135 -13.10 -19.38 1.59
C ASP A 135 -11.77 -19.75 2.27
N ARG A 136 -11.80 -20.15 3.55
CA ARG A 136 -10.61 -20.45 4.35
C ARG A 136 -10.06 -21.83 4.05
N VAL A 137 -10.93 -22.82 3.89
CA VAL A 137 -10.53 -24.18 3.50
C VAL A 137 -10.00 -24.19 2.07
N ARG A 138 -10.66 -23.45 1.15
CA ARG A 138 -10.20 -23.33 -0.25
C ARG A 138 -8.78 -22.78 -0.35
N GLU A 139 -8.48 -21.76 0.45
CA GLU A 139 -7.14 -21.18 0.54
C GLU A 139 -6.10 -22.24 0.89
N VAL A 140 -6.29 -23.00 1.98
CA VAL A 140 -5.35 -24.04 2.40
C VAL A 140 -5.22 -25.17 1.37
N VAL A 141 -6.34 -25.61 0.78
CA VAL A 141 -6.34 -26.65 -0.26
C VAL A 141 -5.56 -26.22 -1.51
N SER A 142 -5.67 -24.93 -1.88
CA SER A 142 -5.00 -24.36 -3.05
C SER A 142 -3.46 -24.37 -2.98
N ARG A 143 -2.90 -24.51 -1.78
CA ARG A 143 -1.45 -24.62 -1.56
C ARG A 143 -0.86 -25.92 -2.10
N ARG A 144 -1.68 -26.98 -2.24
CA ARG A 144 -1.22 -28.34 -2.54
C ARG A 144 -1.90 -29.02 -3.73
N HIS A 145 -3.01 -28.46 -4.20
CA HIS A 145 -3.75 -28.97 -5.34
C HIS A 145 -3.87 -27.89 -6.41
N GLU A 146 -4.01 -28.32 -7.66
CA GLU A 146 -4.34 -27.42 -8.77
C GLU A 146 -5.84 -27.23 -8.91
N TYR A 147 -6.62 -28.30 -8.67
CA TYR A 147 -8.08 -28.28 -8.75
C TYR A 147 -8.72 -29.10 -7.63
N PHE A 148 -9.89 -28.67 -7.17
CA PHE A 148 -10.65 -29.35 -6.14
C PHE A 148 -12.15 -29.24 -6.40
N ARG A 149 -12.86 -30.37 -6.25
CA ARG A 149 -14.32 -30.41 -6.42
C ARG A 149 -15.07 -30.42 -5.09
N CYS A 150 -16.30 -29.91 -5.12
CA CYS A 150 -17.29 -29.97 -4.05
C CYS A 150 -18.53 -30.76 -4.50
N SER A 151 -19.48 -31.01 -3.59
CA SER A 151 -20.75 -31.69 -3.91
C SER A 151 -21.91 -30.71 -3.79
N ARG A 152 -22.49 -30.29 -4.92
CA ARG A 152 -23.60 -29.31 -4.96
C ARG A 152 -24.78 -29.73 -5.84
N GLY A 153 -24.66 -30.83 -6.60
CA GLY A 153 -25.76 -31.35 -7.41
C GLY A 153 -26.15 -30.44 -8.59
N VAL A 154 -25.22 -29.62 -9.10
CA VAL A 154 -25.46 -28.68 -10.21
C VAL A 154 -24.35 -28.78 -11.25
N VAL A 155 -24.69 -28.44 -12.49
CA VAL A 155 -23.72 -28.29 -13.58
C VAL A 155 -22.89 -27.04 -13.35
N SER A 156 -21.60 -27.09 -13.68
CA SER A 156 -20.77 -25.90 -13.64
C SER A 156 -21.25 -24.92 -14.71
N ARG A 157 -21.70 -23.74 -14.29
CA ARG A 157 -22.05 -22.63 -15.18
C ARG A 157 -20.88 -21.66 -15.20
N ASN A 158 -20.40 -21.28 -16.39
CA ASN A 158 -19.19 -20.46 -16.62
C ASN A 158 -17.88 -21.19 -16.27
N ALA A 159 -16.76 -20.48 -16.26
CA ALA A 159 -15.49 -21.03 -15.78
C ALA A 159 -15.59 -21.29 -14.25
N PRO A 160 -15.60 -22.55 -13.79
CA PRO A 160 -15.73 -22.84 -12.37
C PRO A 160 -14.53 -22.31 -11.59
N ASP A 161 -14.77 -21.92 -10.33
CA ASP A 161 -13.69 -21.76 -9.38
C ASP A 161 -12.92 -23.08 -9.27
N PRO A 162 -11.59 -23.09 -9.51
CA PRO A 162 -10.80 -24.31 -9.51
C PRO A 162 -10.84 -25.08 -8.19
N PHE A 163 -11.20 -24.45 -7.07
CA PHE A 163 -11.27 -25.09 -5.75
C PHE A 163 -12.70 -25.22 -5.22
N ASP A 164 -13.70 -25.04 -6.09
CA ASP A 164 -15.11 -25.13 -5.73
C ASP A 164 -15.96 -25.68 -6.89
N VAL A 165 -15.40 -26.65 -7.61
CA VAL A 165 -16.04 -27.20 -8.80
C VAL A 165 -17.21 -28.10 -8.40
N PRO A 166 -18.47 -27.81 -8.79
CA PRO A 166 -19.61 -28.60 -8.36
C PRO A 166 -19.64 -29.96 -9.05
N GLY A 167 -19.91 -31.00 -8.26
CA GLY A 167 -20.20 -32.35 -8.75
C GLY A 167 -21.64 -32.79 -8.49
N ILE A 168 -22.04 -33.83 -9.21
CA ILE A 168 -23.33 -34.51 -9.13
C ILE A 168 -23.10 -35.99 -8.81
N ASP A 169 -23.65 -36.45 -7.69
CA ASP A 169 -23.67 -37.88 -7.35
C ASP A 169 -24.66 -38.58 -8.28
N ILE A 170 -24.17 -39.54 -9.07
CA ILE A 170 -25.01 -40.24 -10.04
C ILE A 170 -25.88 -41.34 -9.43
N LEU A 171 -25.68 -41.72 -8.17
CA LEU A 171 -26.45 -42.82 -7.57
C LEU A 171 -27.94 -42.46 -7.41
N SER A 172 -28.25 -41.23 -6.99
CA SER A 172 -29.63 -40.82 -6.65
C SER A 172 -30.50 -40.35 -7.83
N PRO A 173 -30.03 -39.50 -8.76
CA PRO A 173 -30.85 -39.01 -9.87
C PRO A 173 -31.17 -40.11 -10.89
N SER A 174 -32.29 -40.01 -11.60
CA SER A 174 -32.59 -40.94 -12.70
C SER A 174 -31.63 -40.75 -13.88
N GLU A 175 -31.49 -41.76 -14.76
CA GLU A 175 -30.68 -41.65 -15.98
C GLU A 175 -31.07 -40.42 -16.81
N SER A 176 -32.37 -40.22 -17.06
CA SER A 176 -32.88 -39.06 -17.79
C SER A 176 -32.61 -37.73 -17.08
N THR A 177 -32.57 -37.70 -15.74
CA THR A 177 -32.16 -36.49 -15.01
C THR A 177 -30.68 -36.17 -15.29
N ILE A 178 -29.81 -37.18 -15.35
CA ILE A 178 -28.38 -36.94 -15.64
C ILE A 178 -28.19 -36.52 -17.10
N GLU A 179 -28.97 -37.07 -18.03
CA GLU A 179 -29.01 -36.58 -19.42
C GLU A 179 -29.32 -35.08 -19.47
N THR A 180 -30.28 -34.57 -18.67
CA THR A 180 -30.55 -33.12 -18.62
C THR A 180 -29.37 -32.28 -18.11
N TYR A 181 -28.53 -32.82 -17.23
CA TYR A 181 -27.29 -32.13 -16.80
C TYR A 181 -26.21 -32.15 -17.89
N ILE A 182 -26.14 -33.22 -18.68
CA ILE A 182 -25.26 -33.28 -19.85
C ILE A 182 -25.72 -32.26 -20.90
N ASP A 183 -27.03 -32.18 -21.17
CA ASP A 183 -27.62 -31.17 -22.06
C ASP A 183 -27.33 -29.74 -21.57
N GLU A 184 -27.41 -29.51 -20.27
CA GLU A 184 -27.07 -28.21 -19.68
C GLU A 184 -25.57 -27.88 -19.88
N ALA A 185 -24.67 -28.85 -19.75
CA ALA A 185 -23.25 -28.65 -20.05
C ALA A 185 -23.02 -28.35 -21.54
N VAL A 186 -23.75 -29.02 -22.44
CA VAL A 186 -23.73 -28.76 -23.89
C VAL A 186 -24.20 -27.35 -24.21
N ALA A 187 -25.36 -26.96 -23.68
CA ALA A 187 -25.97 -25.65 -23.90
C ALA A 187 -25.06 -24.50 -23.43
N ASN A 188 -24.34 -24.70 -22.33
CA ASN A 188 -23.47 -23.70 -21.73
C ASN A 188 -21.99 -23.82 -22.13
N ARG A 189 -21.63 -24.79 -23.00
CA ARG A 189 -20.23 -25.13 -23.34
C ARG A 189 -19.35 -25.34 -22.09
N SER A 190 -19.91 -25.94 -21.05
CA SER A 190 -19.30 -26.01 -19.72
C SER A 190 -18.89 -27.44 -19.34
N ILE A 191 -18.76 -27.72 -18.04
CA ILE A 191 -18.45 -29.06 -17.52
C ILE A 191 -19.56 -29.57 -16.62
N VAL A 192 -19.82 -30.87 -16.71
CA VAL A 192 -20.57 -31.61 -15.71
C VAL A 192 -19.64 -32.64 -15.08
N VAL A 193 -19.53 -32.61 -13.75
CA VAL A 193 -18.73 -33.57 -12.98
C VAL A 193 -19.69 -34.60 -12.40
N LEU A 194 -19.61 -35.82 -12.93
CA LEU A 194 -20.40 -36.96 -12.51
C LEU A 194 -19.53 -37.85 -11.63
N PHE A 195 -19.92 -38.02 -10.37
CA PHE A 195 -19.18 -38.85 -9.43
C PHE A 195 -20.07 -39.93 -8.80
N MET A 196 -19.42 -40.94 -8.24
CA MET A 196 -20.08 -42.04 -7.53
C MET A 196 -19.26 -42.48 -6.33
N HIS A 197 -19.94 -43.09 -5.36
CA HIS A 197 -19.32 -43.75 -4.22
C HIS A 197 -19.36 -45.28 -4.43
N GLY A 198 -19.68 -46.04 -3.37
CA GLY A 198 -19.84 -47.50 -3.39
C GLY A 198 -21.21 -47.98 -3.94
N SER A 199 -21.51 -49.27 -3.72
CA SER A 199 -22.70 -50.00 -4.15
C SER A 199 -22.88 -50.04 -5.67
N ILE A 200 -21.77 -50.16 -6.40
CA ILE A 200 -21.78 -50.22 -7.86
C ILE A 200 -22.09 -51.65 -8.32
N ASP A 201 -23.33 -51.86 -8.73
CA ASP A 201 -23.81 -53.13 -9.28
C ASP A 201 -23.97 -53.08 -10.82
N SER A 202 -24.42 -54.19 -11.41
CA SER A 202 -24.66 -54.29 -12.85
C SER A 202 -25.67 -53.26 -13.38
N SER A 203 -26.62 -52.82 -12.56
CA SER A 203 -27.61 -51.80 -12.95
C SER A 203 -26.97 -50.42 -13.02
N GLN A 204 -26.13 -50.06 -12.06
CA GLN A 204 -25.37 -48.81 -12.07
C GLN A 204 -24.35 -48.77 -13.21
N LEU A 205 -23.66 -49.88 -13.48
CA LEU A 205 -22.75 -49.98 -14.63
C LEU A 205 -23.49 -49.84 -15.97
N THR A 206 -24.70 -50.40 -16.08
CA THR A 206 -25.54 -50.23 -17.28
C THR A 206 -25.92 -48.75 -17.47
N LYS A 207 -26.34 -48.08 -16.39
CA LYS A 207 -26.66 -46.66 -16.40
C LYS A 207 -25.47 -45.79 -16.84
N VAL A 208 -24.28 -46.05 -16.30
CA VAL A 208 -23.04 -45.38 -16.72
C VAL A 208 -22.75 -45.61 -18.20
N SER A 209 -22.90 -46.84 -18.68
CA SER A 209 -22.70 -47.19 -20.10
C SER A 209 -23.66 -46.43 -21.03
N ASN A 210 -24.93 -46.28 -20.63
CA ASN A 210 -25.91 -45.50 -21.36
C ASN A 210 -25.51 -44.02 -21.40
N LEU A 211 -25.12 -43.45 -20.26
CA LEU A 211 -24.70 -42.05 -20.15
C LEU A 211 -23.41 -41.74 -20.94
N ILE A 212 -22.45 -42.68 -21.00
CA ILE A 212 -21.27 -42.56 -21.88
C ILE A 212 -21.70 -42.46 -23.34
N SER A 213 -22.64 -43.32 -23.75
CA SER A 213 -23.17 -43.34 -25.12
C SER A 213 -23.93 -42.04 -25.45
N TYR A 214 -24.69 -41.53 -24.48
CA TYR A 214 -25.40 -40.27 -24.59
C TYR A 214 -24.44 -39.07 -24.68
N ALA A 215 -23.44 -38.98 -23.81
CA ALA A 215 -22.43 -37.92 -23.86
C ALA A 215 -21.68 -37.90 -25.20
N ASN A 216 -21.40 -39.07 -25.78
CA ASN A 216 -20.82 -39.20 -27.12
C ASN A 216 -21.75 -38.66 -28.21
N SER A 217 -23.05 -38.99 -28.16
CA SER A 217 -24.02 -38.52 -29.16
C SER A 217 -24.29 -37.01 -29.05
N ALA A 218 -24.17 -36.46 -27.84
CA ALA A 218 -24.29 -35.03 -27.55
C ALA A 218 -23.04 -34.21 -27.91
N GLY A 219 -21.94 -34.86 -28.32
CA GLY A 219 -20.71 -34.21 -28.74
C GLY A 219 -19.84 -33.68 -27.59
N CYS A 220 -19.99 -34.25 -26.39
CA CYS A 220 -19.17 -33.90 -25.24
C CYS A 220 -17.77 -34.53 -25.32
N GLY A 221 -16.75 -33.77 -24.93
CA GLY A 221 -15.50 -34.37 -24.46
C GLY A 221 -15.75 -35.18 -23.19
N GLN A 222 -14.99 -36.25 -22.98
CA GLN A 222 -15.12 -37.10 -21.80
C GLN A 222 -13.74 -37.41 -21.22
N GLY A 223 -13.62 -37.45 -19.90
CA GLY A 223 -12.35 -37.81 -19.28
C GLY A 223 -12.17 -37.39 -17.83
N THR A 224 -10.92 -37.15 -17.47
CA THR A 224 -10.50 -36.88 -16.10
C THR A 224 -10.86 -35.45 -15.68
N PHE A 225 -11.00 -35.26 -14.37
CA PHE A 225 -11.23 -33.95 -13.76
C PHE A 225 -10.11 -32.97 -14.09
N CYS A 226 -8.85 -33.40 -13.98
CA CYS A 226 -7.72 -32.55 -14.31
C CYS A 226 -7.70 -32.12 -15.78
N ARG A 227 -8.05 -33.01 -16.72
CA ARG A 227 -8.13 -32.65 -18.14
C ARG A 227 -9.22 -31.59 -18.36
N ALA A 228 -10.42 -31.83 -17.85
CA ALA A 228 -11.54 -30.92 -18.00
C ALA A 228 -11.21 -29.51 -17.48
N MET A 229 -10.56 -29.44 -16.32
CA MET A 229 -10.15 -28.19 -15.69
C MET A 229 -8.97 -27.53 -16.39
N SER A 230 -7.91 -28.26 -16.74
CA SER A 230 -6.72 -27.70 -17.40
C SER A 230 -6.99 -27.14 -18.80
N GLU A 231 -7.95 -27.70 -19.53
CA GLU A 231 -8.42 -27.11 -20.80
C GLU A 231 -9.10 -25.75 -20.58
N ARG A 232 -9.65 -25.50 -19.38
CA ARG A 232 -10.47 -24.33 -19.03
C ARG A 232 -9.78 -23.31 -18.13
N THR A 233 -8.65 -23.66 -17.53
CA THR A 233 -7.88 -22.83 -16.59
C THR A 233 -6.49 -22.54 -17.16
N ARG A 234 -6.42 -21.74 -18.22
CA ARG A 234 -5.14 -21.32 -18.81
C ARG A 234 -4.66 -19.95 -18.29
N TRP A 235 -4.38 -19.78 -16.99
CA TRP A 235 -3.55 -18.65 -16.50
C TRP A 235 -2.86 -18.97 -15.15
N LEU A 236 -1.64 -19.53 -15.18
CA LEU A 236 -0.77 -19.66 -14.01
C LEU A 236 0.57 -18.96 -14.28
N SER A 237 1.05 -18.16 -13.32
CA SER A 237 2.44 -17.71 -13.30
C SER A 237 3.35 -18.89 -12.96
N ALA A 238 4.32 -19.19 -13.82
CA ALA A 238 5.26 -20.31 -13.64
C ALA A 238 6.39 -20.02 -12.62
N ARG A 239 6.35 -18.91 -11.87
CA ARG A 239 7.40 -18.54 -10.90
C ARG A 239 6.80 -17.97 -9.61
N ALA A 240 7.24 -18.53 -8.48
CA ALA A 240 7.10 -17.89 -7.18
C ALA A 240 7.91 -16.59 -7.16
N MET A 241 7.32 -15.49 -6.67
CA MET A 241 8.09 -14.31 -6.28
C MET A 241 8.74 -14.61 -4.92
N ILE A 242 9.91 -14.07 -4.62
CA ILE A 242 10.58 -14.32 -3.33
C ILE A 242 10.88 -12.96 -2.68
N ASP A 243 10.52 -12.74 -1.41
CA ASP A 243 10.86 -11.51 -0.68
C ASP A 243 12.33 -11.52 -0.21
N ALA A 244 12.77 -10.42 0.40
CA ALA A 244 14.15 -10.35 0.92
C ALA A 244 14.40 -11.22 2.16
N GLN A 245 13.35 -11.85 2.69
CA GLN A 245 13.41 -12.78 3.81
C GLN A 245 13.41 -14.25 3.32
N GLY A 246 13.27 -14.47 2.00
CA GLY A 246 13.28 -15.80 1.38
C GLY A 246 11.90 -16.45 1.24
N ASN A 247 10.81 -15.73 1.55
CA ASN A 247 9.46 -16.27 1.50
C ASN A 247 8.91 -16.23 0.07
N ALA A 248 8.26 -17.32 -0.36
CA ALA A 248 7.69 -17.46 -1.69
C ALA A 248 6.27 -16.88 -1.76
N PHE A 249 5.94 -16.19 -2.86
CA PHE A 249 4.60 -15.68 -3.19
C PHE A 249 4.16 -16.29 -4.52
N HIS A 250 2.96 -16.83 -4.57
CA HIS A 250 2.41 -17.46 -5.77
C HIS A 250 1.21 -16.62 -6.27
N PRO A 251 1.39 -15.74 -7.27
CA PRO A 251 0.25 -15.01 -7.82
C PRO A 251 -0.62 -15.95 -8.66
N THR A 252 -1.85 -16.18 -8.20
CA THR A 252 -2.86 -16.98 -8.92
C THR A 252 -3.79 -16.03 -9.68
N ILE A 253 -3.89 -16.19 -10.99
CA ILE A 253 -4.84 -15.46 -11.84
C ILE A 253 -6.11 -16.31 -11.95
N HIS A 254 -7.19 -15.80 -11.36
CA HIS A 254 -8.54 -16.32 -11.55
C HIS A 254 -9.25 -15.49 -12.64
N THR A 255 -10.25 -16.07 -13.28
CA THR A 255 -10.98 -15.54 -14.44
C THR A 255 -11.53 -14.11 -14.28
N ASN A 256 -11.63 -13.59 -13.06
CA ASN A 256 -12.02 -12.22 -12.75
C ASN A 256 -11.22 -11.57 -11.60
N LYS A 257 -10.20 -12.26 -11.03
CA LYS A 257 -9.50 -11.85 -9.80
C LYS A 257 -8.04 -12.25 -9.84
N LEU A 258 -7.13 -11.34 -9.50
CA LEU A 258 -5.74 -11.67 -9.18
C LEU A 258 -5.59 -11.64 -7.65
N ILE A 259 -5.27 -12.80 -7.06
CA ILE A 259 -5.01 -12.94 -5.63
C ILE A 259 -3.50 -12.90 -5.43
N VAL A 260 -3.04 -11.97 -4.60
CA VAL A 260 -1.64 -11.88 -4.15
C VAL A 260 -1.63 -12.09 -2.65
N ASP A 261 -1.27 -13.30 -2.24
CA ASP A 261 -1.27 -13.72 -0.83
C ASP A 261 0.12 -13.55 -0.21
N ARG A 262 0.16 -13.15 1.07
CA ARG A 262 1.38 -13.13 1.88
C ARG A 262 1.32 -14.28 2.88
N ASP A 263 2.25 -15.23 2.74
CA ASP A 263 2.39 -16.40 3.60
C ASP A 263 3.06 -16.03 4.96
N ASP A 264 2.51 -15.06 5.71
CA ASP A 264 2.95 -14.71 7.07
C ASP A 264 1.82 -14.64 8.12
N ILE A 265 2.20 -14.68 9.40
CA ILE A 265 1.34 -14.73 10.60
C ILE A 265 0.31 -13.59 10.75
N PHE A 266 0.34 -12.60 9.86
CA PHE A 266 -0.59 -11.47 9.89
C PHE A 266 -1.79 -11.61 8.95
N GLY A 267 -1.87 -12.68 8.14
CA GLY A 267 -3.06 -13.06 7.38
C GLY A 267 -3.73 -11.91 6.63
N GLY A 268 -3.17 -11.52 5.49
CA GLY A 268 -3.75 -10.45 4.67
C GLY A 268 -3.67 -10.79 3.19
N TYR A 269 -4.83 -10.97 2.55
CA TYR A 269 -4.98 -11.06 1.10
C TYR A 269 -5.36 -9.69 0.52
N TYR A 270 -4.93 -9.42 -0.71
CA TYR A 270 -5.44 -8.30 -1.50
C TYR A 270 -6.15 -8.83 -2.75
N PHE A 271 -7.31 -8.25 -3.08
CA PHE A 271 -8.00 -8.50 -4.34
C PHE A 271 -7.61 -7.44 -5.36
N LEU A 272 -7.14 -7.89 -6.53
CA LEU A 272 -7.10 -7.08 -7.74
C LEU A 272 -8.21 -7.60 -8.66
N ASP A 273 -9.35 -6.91 -8.70
CA ASP A 273 -10.44 -7.25 -9.61
C ASP A 273 -10.09 -6.80 -11.04
N LEU A 274 -10.70 -7.43 -12.05
CA LEU A 274 -10.55 -7.03 -13.45
C LEU A 274 -11.76 -6.20 -13.90
N ASP A 275 -11.53 -5.09 -14.59
CA ASP A 275 -12.58 -4.34 -15.27
C ASP A 275 -13.17 -5.21 -16.38
N GLU A 276 -14.41 -5.65 -16.22
CA GLU A 276 -15.13 -6.54 -17.16
C GLU A 276 -15.26 -5.96 -18.59
N SER A 277 -15.09 -4.65 -18.77
CA SER A 277 -15.17 -3.99 -20.07
C SER A 277 -13.83 -3.85 -20.79
N THR A 278 -12.71 -3.90 -20.06
CA THR A 278 -11.36 -3.67 -20.63
C THR A 278 -10.32 -4.71 -20.24
N ASN A 279 -10.68 -5.69 -19.41
CA ASN A 279 -9.78 -6.66 -18.76
C ASN A 279 -8.58 -6.01 -18.03
N ALA A 280 -8.71 -4.75 -17.62
CA ALA A 280 -7.64 -4.05 -16.91
C ALA A 280 -7.73 -4.35 -15.41
N PRO A 281 -6.62 -4.67 -14.73
CA PRO A 281 -6.63 -4.83 -13.28
C PRO A 281 -6.92 -3.50 -12.58
N PHE A 282 -7.82 -3.53 -11.59
CA PHE A 282 -8.14 -2.40 -10.72
C PHE A 282 -8.13 -2.82 -9.24
N VAL A 283 -7.94 -1.83 -8.37
CA VAL A 283 -8.02 -1.99 -6.91
C VAL A 283 -9.37 -1.46 -6.43
N ASP A 284 -10.17 -2.27 -5.74
CA ASP A 284 -11.40 -1.85 -5.07
C ASP A 284 -11.10 -1.41 -3.62
N ALA A 285 -11.24 -0.12 -3.33
CA ALA A 285 -11.04 0.46 -1.99
C ALA A 285 -12.37 0.81 -1.29
N THR A 286 -13.51 0.39 -1.82
CA THR A 286 -14.84 0.82 -1.33
C THR A 286 -15.26 0.17 0.01
N SER A 287 -14.59 -0.89 0.45
CA SER A 287 -14.84 -1.57 1.73
C SER A 287 -14.15 -0.93 2.95
N GLY A 288 -13.33 0.10 2.76
CA GLY A 288 -12.59 0.77 3.85
C GLY A 288 -11.42 -0.04 4.43
N THR A 289 -11.05 -1.17 3.82
CA THR A 289 -9.84 -1.93 4.21
C THR A 289 -8.57 -1.22 3.75
N PRO A 290 -7.60 -0.95 4.63
CA PRO A 290 -6.33 -0.31 4.26
C PRO A 290 -5.56 -1.17 3.24
N PHE A 291 -5.10 -0.53 2.17
CA PHE A 291 -4.18 -1.12 1.21
C PHE A 291 -2.75 -0.64 1.50
N GLU A 292 -1.78 -1.55 1.61
CA GLU A 292 -0.42 -1.24 2.06
C GLU A 292 0.63 -1.62 1.00
N PHE A 293 1.37 -0.65 0.48
CA PHE A 293 2.55 -0.90 -0.34
C PHE A 293 3.77 -1.05 0.58
N ARG A 294 4.31 -2.27 0.71
CA ARG A 294 5.48 -2.56 1.57
C ARG A 294 6.84 -2.41 0.86
N ARG A 295 6.85 -2.10 -0.45
CA ARG A 295 8.05 -1.82 -1.28
C ARG A 295 7.77 -0.83 -2.42
N ASP A 296 8.84 -0.37 -3.07
CA ASP A 296 8.82 0.56 -4.21
C ASP A 296 7.82 0.15 -5.31
N LEU A 297 6.84 1.01 -5.54
CA LEU A 297 5.91 0.90 -6.66
C LEU A 297 6.55 1.53 -7.92
N LEU A 298 7.18 0.70 -8.76
CA LEU A 298 7.67 1.11 -10.08
C LEU A 298 6.52 1.05 -11.11
N ALA A 299 5.79 2.17 -11.26
CA ALA A 299 4.79 2.34 -12.30
C ALA A 299 5.41 3.00 -13.54
N LEU A 300 5.62 2.23 -14.60
CA LEU A 300 6.09 2.75 -15.90
C LEU A 300 4.94 3.28 -16.78
N GLY A 301 3.72 3.35 -16.23
CA GLY A 301 2.49 3.85 -16.84
C GLY A 301 1.47 4.29 -15.78
N VAL A 302 0.28 4.75 -16.20
CA VAL A 302 -0.79 5.22 -15.28
C VAL A 302 -1.39 4.05 -14.51
N THR A 303 -1.45 4.15 -13.18
CA THR A 303 -2.13 3.19 -12.29
C THR A 303 -3.56 3.68 -12.01
N ASN A 304 -4.58 2.87 -12.33
CA ASN A 304 -5.99 3.23 -12.13
C ASN A 304 -6.59 2.49 -10.91
N ALA A 305 -7.45 3.16 -10.13
CA ALA A 305 -8.23 2.55 -9.05
C ALA A 305 -9.71 2.96 -9.14
N GLY A 306 -10.63 1.98 -9.04
CA GLY A 306 -12.09 2.17 -9.08
C GLY A 306 -12.80 1.59 -10.32
N ARG A 307 -13.99 1.00 -10.13
CA ARG A 307 -14.84 0.41 -11.18
C ARG A 307 -15.76 1.45 -11.84
N ARG A 308 -15.75 1.56 -13.17
CA ARG A 308 -16.82 2.22 -13.95
C ARG A 308 -18.05 1.29 -13.96
N ARG A 309 -19.17 1.70 -13.36
CA ARG A 309 -20.38 0.85 -13.32
C ARG A 309 -21.24 1.10 -14.55
N VAL A 310 -21.48 0.05 -15.31
CA VAL A 310 -22.29 0.08 -16.54
C VAL A 310 -23.56 -0.74 -16.32
N PHE A 311 -24.70 -0.12 -16.58
CA PHE A 311 -26.01 -0.77 -16.63
C PHE A 311 -26.34 -1.02 -18.10
N SER A 312 -26.60 -2.26 -18.49
CA SER A 312 -26.94 -2.63 -19.87
C SER A 312 -28.44 -2.61 -20.16
N ASP A 313 -29.27 -2.48 -19.12
CA ASP A 313 -30.72 -2.62 -19.15
C ASP A 313 -31.44 -1.41 -18.52
N PHE A 314 -30.86 -0.23 -18.73
CA PHE A 314 -31.33 1.01 -18.14
C PHE A 314 -32.58 1.54 -18.83
N THR A 315 -33.50 2.09 -18.04
CA THR A 315 -34.75 2.68 -18.50
C THR A 315 -34.88 4.12 -18.01
N THR A 316 -35.16 5.02 -18.95
CA THR A 316 -35.44 6.44 -18.71
C THR A 316 -36.86 6.78 -19.17
N THR A 317 -37.50 7.74 -18.51
CA THR A 317 -38.81 8.28 -18.91
C THR A 317 -38.68 9.78 -19.09
N ASN A 318 -39.03 10.29 -20.26
CA ASN A 318 -38.95 11.72 -20.58
C ASN A 318 -39.65 12.58 -19.51
N GLY A 319 -38.96 13.59 -18.99
CA GLY A 319 -39.45 14.47 -17.92
C GLY A 319 -39.30 13.93 -16.49
N SER A 320 -38.94 12.67 -16.31
CA SER A 320 -38.77 12.04 -14.99
C SER A 320 -37.33 12.13 -14.47
N THR A 321 -37.17 12.36 -13.17
CA THR A 321 -35.89 12.17 -12.46
C THR A 321 -35.69 10.71 -12.01
N THR A 322 -36.73 9.89 -12.01
CA THR A 322 -36.62 8.47 -11.64
C THR A 322 -36.10 7.66 -12.83
N VAL A 323 -35.08 6.84 -12.55
CA VAL A 323 -34.50 5.89 -13.49
C VAL A 323 -34.52 4.50 -12.90
N SER A 324 -34.63 3.50 -13.78
CA SER A 324 -34.69 2.10 -13.39
C SER A 324 -33.71 1.24 -14.18
N SER A 325 -33.25 0.18 -13.53
CA SER A 325 -32.45 -0.90 -14.12
C SER A 325 -33.23 -2.19 -13.98
N GLY A 326 -33.31 -2.99 -15.05
CA GLY A 326 -33.94 -4.32 -15.01
C GLY A 326 -33.24 -5.30 -14.06
N SER A 327 -31.96 -5.04 -13.79
CA SER A 327 -31.07 -5.80 -12.93
C SER A 327 -30.82 -5.04 -11.62
N VAL A 328 -30.60 -5.78 -10.54
CA VAL A 328 -30.21 -5.22 -9.23
C VAL A 328 -28.86 -4.53 -9.38
N GLY A 329 -28.82 -3.22 -9.18
CA GLY A 329 -27.66 -2.42 -9.56
C GLY A 329 -27.50 -1.07 -8.88
N PHE A 330 -28.41 -0.57 -8.05
CA PHE A 330 -28.19 0.67 -7.29
C PHE A 330 -27.87 0.38 -5.83
N ARG A 331 -27.00 1.18 -5.23
CA ARG A 331 -26.51 1.04 -3.85
C ARG A 331 -26.43 2.39 -3.17
N ALA A 332 -26.52 2.41 -1.85
CA ALA A 332 -26.52 3.66 -1.08
C ALA A 332 -25.28 4.56 -1.35
N ASP A 333 -24.14 3.97 -1.71
CA ASP A 333 -22.90 4.67 -2.08
C ASP A 333 -22.89 5.23 -3.52
N ASP A 334 -23.96 5.04 -4.30
CA ASP A 334 -24.09 5.63 -5.64
C ASP A 334 -24.58 7.10 -5.60
N VAL A 335 -25.09 7.59 -4.45
CA VAL A 335 -25.55 8.98 -4.30
C VAL A 335 -24.39 9.95 -4.49
N GLY A 336 -24.60 10.98 -5.32
CA GLY A 336 -23.60 11.97 -5.71
C GLY A 336 -22.79 11.60 -6.95
N LEU A 337 -22.81 10.33 -7.40
CA LEU A 337 -22.08 9.93 -8.60
C LEU A 337 -22.70 10.51 -9.87
N SER A 338 -21.85 10.88 -10.83
CA SER A 338 -22.31 11.28 -12.15
C SER A 338 -22.96 10.12 -12.89
N ILE A 339 -23.98 10.39 -13.68
CA ILE A 339 -24.64 9.39 -14.54
C ILE A 339 -24.74 9.93 -15.97
N SER A 340 -24.43 9.08 -16.94
CA SER A 340 -24.48 9.39 -18.36
C SER A 340 -25.09 8.25 -19.16
N GLY A 341 -25.78 8.56 -20.24
CA GLY A 341 -26.48 7.59 -21.07
C GLY A 341 -27.46 8.28 -22.01
N THR A 342 -27.99 7.54 -22.98
CA THR A 342 -28.97 8.08 -23.94
C THR A 342 -30.20 8.61 -23.20
N GLY A 343 -30.57 9.87 -23.45
CA GLY A 343 -31.71 10.52 -22.79
C GLY A 343 -31.41 11.10 -21.41
N ILE A 344 -30.17 11.00 -20.90
CA ILE A 344 -29.76 11.61 -19.62
C ILE A 344 -29.03 12.93 -19.91
N PRO A 345 -29.44 14.08 -19.33
CA PRO A 345 -28.73 15.35 -19.50
C PRO A 345 -27.26 15.28 -19.08
N THR A 346 -26.42 16.11 -19.69
CA THR A 346 -25.02 16.28 -19.25
C THR A 346 -24.96 16.77 -17.80
N SER A 347 -23.92 16.36 -17.07
CA SER A 347 -23.69 16.73 -15.66
C SER A 347 -24.77 16.27 -14.68
N THR A 348 -25.60 15.29 -15.07
CA THR A 348 -26.55 14.65 -14.16
C THR A 348 -25.83 13.77 -13.15
N THR A 349 -26.32 13.75 -11.92
CA THR A 349 -25.83 12.92 -10.80
C THR A 349 -26.98 12.13 -10.18
N ILE A 350 -26.66 11.10 -9.38
CA ILE A 350 -27.65 10.39 -8.57
C ILE A 350 -27.95 11.22 -7.31
N ALA A 351 -29.18 11.70 -7.16
CA ALA A 351 -29.65 12.47 -6.02
C ALA A 351 -30.05 11.58 -4.82
N SER A 352 -30.63 10.40 -5.07
CA SER A 352 -30.99 9.44 -4.02
C SER A 352 -31.23 8.04 -4.59
N ILE A 353 -31.13 7.01 -3.74
CA ILE A 353 -31.49 5.63 -4.10
C ILE A 353 -32.86 5.31 -3.52
N LEU A 354 -33.76 4.82 -4.37
CA LEU A 354 -35.12 4.41 -4.01
C LEU A 354 -35.16 2.92 -3.68
N SER A 355 -34.44 2.13 -4.47
CA SER A 355 -34.32 0.68 -4.29
C SER A 355 -33.06 0.18 -4.99
N PRO A 356 -32.70 -1.11 -4.83
CA PRO A 356 -31.62 -1.69 -5.60
C PRO A 356 -31.81 -1.66 -7.14
N THR A 357 -32.99 -1.31 -7.65
CA THR A 357 -33.28 -1.20 -9.09
C THR A 357 -33.73 0.19 -9.52
N GLN A 358 -33.85 1.15 -8.61
CA GLN A 358 -34.32 2.51 -8.92
C GLN A 358 -33.53 3.59 -8.17
N ALA A 359 -33.26 4.68 -8.88
CA ALA A 359 -32.61 5.88 -8.34
C ALA A 359 -33.30 7.16 -8.82
N THR A 360 -33.10 8.23 -8.07
CA THR A 360 -33.48 9.59 -8.47
C THR A 360 -32.25 10.32 -8.99
N MET A 361 -32.34 10.91 -10.17
CA MET A 361 -31.33 11.77 -10.78
C MET A 361 -31.49 13.23 -10.36
N SER A 362 -30.42 14.03 -10.41
CA SER A 362 -30.44 15.47 -10.14
C SER A 362 -31.03 16.31 -11.27
N ALA A 363 -31.28 15.72 -12.44
CA ALA A 363 -31.97 16.34 -13.57
C ALA A 363 -32.93 15.34 -14.24
N SER A 364 -34.04 15.85 -14.79
CA SER A 364 -35.00 15.03 -15.52
C SER A 364 -34.44 14.49 -16.83
N ALA A 365 -34.75 13.24 -17.18
CA ALA A 365 -34.42 12.67 -18.48
C ALA A 365 -35.08 13.46 -19.63
N THR A 366 -34.40 13.52 -20.78
CA THR A 366 -34.82 14.26 -21.99
C THR A 366 -35.49 13.38 -23.04
N ALA A 367 -35.47 12.06 -22.85
CA ALA A 367 -36.11 11.09 -23.72
C ALA A 367 -36.54 9.86 -22.92
N SER A 368 -37.53 9.14 -23.42
CA SER A 368 -37.89 7.81 -22.91
C SER A 368 -37.15 6.75 -23.70
N ALA A 369 -36.51 5.81 -23.02
CA ALA A 369 -35.84 4.68 -23.65
C ALA A 369 -35.77 3.48 -22.70
N THR A 370 -35.74 2.26 -23.24
CA THR A 370 -35.66 0.99 -22.51
C THR A 370 -34.47 0.17 -22.99
N SER A 371 -33.88 -0.64 -22.11
CA SER A 371 -32.73 -1.51 -22.43
C SER A 371 -31.52 -0.74 -22.98
N MET A 372 -31.31 0.47 -22.48
CA MET A 372 -30.18 1.32 -22.88
C MET A 372 -28.99 1.13 -21.96
N THR A 373 -27.81 1.44 -22.49
CA THR A 373 -26.61 1.52 -21.66
C THR A 373 -26.54 2.84 -20.90
N ALA A 374 -26.44 2.78 -19.57
CA ALA A 374 -26.08 3.94 -18.74
C ALA A 374 -24.79 3.66 -17.97
N THR A 375 -23.95 4.67 -17.85
CA THR A 375 -22.73 4.64 -17.06
C THR A 375 -22.89 5.51 -15.83
N LEU A 376 -22.65 4.95 -14.65
CA LEU A 376 -22.34 5.73 -13.46
C LEU A 376 -20.84 6.08 -13.51
N GLY A 377 -20.56 7.37 -13.71
CA GLY A 377 -19.21 7.90 -13.71
C GLY A 377 -18.67 7.96 -12.30
N ARG A 378 -18.04 6.85 -11.87
CA ARG A 378 -16.80 6.92 -11.12
C ARG A 378 -15.75 7.29 -12.17
N PRO A 379 -15.31 8.56 -12.27
CA PRO A 379 -14.37 8.95 -13.32
C PRO A 379 -13.15 8.04 -13.25
N GLN A 380 -12.59 7.72 -14.42
CA GLN A 380 -11.31 7.06 -14.57
C GLN A 380 -10.27 7.96 -13.91
N SER A 381 -10.06 7.77 -12.60
CA SER A 381 -9.17 8.62 -11.85
C SER A 381 -7.75 8.25 -12.26
N PRO A 382 -6.93 9.19 -12.74
CA PRO A 382 -5.54 8.92 -13.09
C PRO A 382 -4.66 8.64 -11.84
N GLY A 383 -5.27 8.28 -10.70
CA GLY A 383 -4.62 8.06 -9.41
C GLY A 383 -5.44 7.19 -8.46
N ILE A 384 -4.86 6.92 -7.29
CA ILE A 384 -5.43 6.06 -6.25
C ILE A 384 -6.48 6.84 -5.45
N VAL A 385 -7.75 6.40 -5.49
CA VAL A 385 -8.83 6.93 -4.66
C VAL A 385 -9.10 5.95 -3.53
N SER A 386 -8.90 6.37 -2.28
CA SER A 386 -9.18 5.56 -1.09
C SER A 386 -10.29 6.20 -0.27
N ALA A 387 -11.29 5.41 0.13
CA ALA A 387 -12.31 5.83 1.11
C ALA A 387 -11.81 5.68 2.56
N GLY A 388 -10.64 5.07 2.78
CA GLY A 388 -9.99 4.86 4.08
C GLY A 388 -8.54 5.35 4.14
N GLU A 389 -7.87 5.09 5.26
CA GLU A 389 -6.46 5.47 5.46
C GLU A 389 -5.52 4.74 4.47
N VAL A 390 -4.64 5.50 3.79
CA VAL A 390 -3.55 4.95 2.96
C VAL A 390 -2.23 5.11 3.70
N ARG A 391 -1.58 4.00 4.04
CA ARG A 391 -0.23 4.02 4.66
C ARG A 391 0.81 3.57 3.65
N CYS A 392 1.81 4.43 3.41
CA CYS A 392 2.97 4.12 2.59
C CYS A 392 4.21 4.01 3.49
N TYR A 393 4.75 2.81 3.65
CA TYR A 393 5.98 2.59 4.41
C TYR A 393 7.17 2.58 3.43
N ASN A 394 8.26 3.29 3.77
CA ASN A 394 9.51 3.47 3.01
C ASN A 394 9.58 4.63 1.99
N GLY A 395 8.68 5.61 2.08
CA GLY A 395 8.80 6.86 1.32
C GLY A 395 8.33 6.72 -0.13
N LEU A 396 7.44 7.62 -0.54
CA LEU A 396 6.99 7.70 -1.92
C LEU A 396 8.11 8.26 -2.80
N SER A 397 8.79 7.40 -3.57
CA SER A 397 9.75 7.84 -4.57
C SER A 397 9.04 8.21 -5.88
N LEU A 398 9.14 9.48 -6.28
CA LEU A 398 8.64 9.98 -7.55
C LEU A 398 9.80 9.99 -8.56
N TYR A 399 9.68 9.20 -9.62
CA TYR A 399 10.64 9.17 -10.72
C TYR A 399 9.97 9.50 -12.05
N GLY A 400 10.58 10.39 -12.82
CA GLY A 400 10.10 10.77 -14.15
C GLY A 400 10.94 11.91 -14.74
N THR A 401 10.76 12.16 -16.02
CA THR A 401 11.54 13.17 -16.78
C THR A 401 10.85 14.54 -16.87
N GLN A 402 9.66 14.69 -16.28
CA GLN A 402 8.87 15.94 -16.22
C GLN A 402 8.44 16.26 -14.79
N SER A 403 7.84 17.44 -14.55
CA SER A 403 7.40 17.90 -13.23
C SER A 403 6.41 16.90 -12.60
N GLN A 404 6.81 16.23 -11.53
CA GLN A 404 5.97 15.27 -10.79
C GLN A 404 5.39 15.91 -9.53
N ALA A 405 4.09 15.71 -9.32
CA ALA A 405 3.38 16.13 -8.12
C ALA A 405 2.46 15.01 -7.64
N VAL A 406 2.35 14.87 -6.32
CA VAL A 406 1.36 14.03 -5.64
C VAL A 406 0.30 14.97 -5.12
N ASN A 407 -0.93 14.85 -5.64
CA ASN A 407 -2.05 15.70 -5.27
C ASN A 407 -2.96 14.94 -4.31
N PHE A 408 -3.33 15.58 -3.21
CA PHE A 408 -4.37 15.11 -2.29
C PHE A 408 -5.65 15.88 -2.61
N VAL A 409 -6.67 15.18 -3.12
CA VAL A 409 -7.93 15.79 -3.58
C VAL A 409 -9.09 15.00 -2.99
N ARG A 410 -10.09 15.69 -2.44
CA ARG A 410 -11.39 15.06 -2.15
C ARG A 410 -12.19 14.91 -3.45
N LEU A 411 -13.09 13.91 -3.48
CA LEU A 411 -14.04 13.68 -4.58
C LEU A 411 -14.84 14.94 -4.97
N GLU A 412 -14.96 15.90 -4.05
CA GLU A 412 -15.60 17.20 -4.23
C GLU A 412 -14.58 18.32 -4.55
N SER A 413 -13.77 18.10 -5.59
CA SER A 413 -13.05 19.12 -6.39
C SER A 413 -12.05 20.10 -5.73
N THR A 414 -11.75 20.02 -4.44
CA THR A 414 -10.78 20.93 -3.80
C THR A 414 -9.46 20.20 -3.52
N VAL A 415 -8.35 20.71 -4.07
CA VAL A 415 -6.99 20.24 -3.76
C VAL A 415 -6.65 20.70 -2.34
N GLU A 416 -6.51 19.78 -1.40
CA GLU A 416 -6.17 20.10 0.00
C GLU A 416 -4.65 20.23 0.21
N GLY A 417 -3.84 19.69 -0.69
CA GLY A 417 -2.40 19.85 -0.69
C GLY A 417 -1.70 19.09 -1.82
N SER A 418 -0.46 19.48 -2.11
CA SER A 418 0.39 18.74 -3.04
C SER A 418 1.81 18.63 -2.50
N VAL A 419 2.42 17.45 -2.64
CA VAL A 419 3.88 17.30 -2.50
C VAL A 419 4.45 17.19 -3.90
N SER A 420 5.14 18.22 -4.37
CA SER A 420 5.87 18.19 -5.64
C SER A 420 7.36 18.19 -5.37
N ALA A 421 8.15 17.68 -6.32
CA ALA A 421 9.61 17.75 -6.27
C ALA A 421 10.16 19.19 -6.21
N SER A 422 9.31 20.22 -6.26
CA SER A 422 9.72 21.62 -6.36
C SER A 422 8.98 22.59 -5.43
N GLN A 423 7.93 22.18 -4.72
CA GLN A 423 7.16 23.06 -3.82
C GLN A 423 6.53 22.26 -2.67
N TRP A 424 6.91 22.60 -1.44
CA TRP A 424 6.22 22.23 -0.21
C TRP A 424 5.46 23.46 0.28
N LEU A 425 4.15 23.52 0.00
CA LEU A 425 3.26 24.61 0.42
C LEU A 425 2.29 24.06 1.46
N ASN A 426 2.42 24.53 2.70
CA ASN A 426 1.36 24.39 3.70
C ASN A 426 0.37 25.55 3.48
N LEU A 427 -0.81 25.25 2.92
CA LEU A 427 -1.94 26.17 2.79
C LEU A 427 -2.99 25.90 3.89
N GLY A 428 -2.54 25.59 5.10
CA GLY A 428 -3.42 25.45 6.25
C GLY A 428 -4.23 26.72 6.47
N VAL A 429 -5.55 26.56 6.61
CA VAL A 429 -6.49 27.59 7.03
C VAL A 429 -6.00 28.19 8.35
N ALA A 430 -5.98 29.52 8.42
CA ALA A 430 -5.45 30.32 9.53
C ALA A 430 -5.79 29.73 10.92
N GLY A 431 -4.78 29.48 11.75
CA GLY A 431 -5.03 29.14 13.15
C GLY A 431 -3.83 28.58 13.88
N ASP A 432 -3.59 27.28 13.73
CA ASP A 432 -2.75 26.55 14.69
C ASP A 432 -1.56 25.90 13.98
N GLY A 433 -0.43 26.61 13.94
CA GLY A 433 0.83 26.06 13.45
C GLY A 433 1.32 24.93 14.36
N GLY A 434 1.28 23.69 13.87
CA GLY A 434 1.93 22.55 14.51
C GLY A 434 3.45 22.60 14.37
N GLU A 435 4.16 21.95 15.30
CA GLU A 435 5.61 21.79 15.26
C GLU A 435 6.03 21.01 14.00
N MET A 436 6.98 21.56 13.24
CA MET A 436 7.64 20.84 12.15
C MET A 436 8.96 20.27 12.67
N THR A 437 8.91 19.06 13.22
CA THR A 437 10.10 18.36 13.73
C THR A 437 10.81 17.62 12.58
N VAL A 438 12.06 17.96 12.31
CA VAL A 438 12.96 17.15 11.45
C VAL A 438 13.85 16.33 12.38
N ASP A 439 13.38 15.15 12.78
CA ASP A 439 14.17 14.20 13.55
C ASP A 439 14.92 13.26 12.60
N SER A 440 16.25 13.34 12.64
CA SER A 440 17.14 12.55 11.80
C SER A 440 17.78 11.36 12.56
N GLY A 441 17.31 11.06 13.76
CA GLY A 441 17.88 10.06 14.66
C GLY A 441 19.16 10.52 15.37
N THR A 442 19.82 9.59 16.06
CA THR A 442 21.01 9.83 16.92
C THR A 442 22.33 9.96 16.15
N GLY A 443 22.32 9.74 14.83
CA GLY A 443 23.46 9.96 13.95
C GLY A 443 23.44 11.37 13.38
N GLY A 444 24.57 12.08 13.45
CA GLY A 444 24.69 13.45 12.93
C GLY A 444 24.26 13.52 11.47
N SER A 445 23.08 14.09 11.23
CA SER A 445 22.53 14.27 9.89
C SER A 445 22.67 15.72 9.47
N TYR A 446 23.09 15.91 8.22
CA TYR A 446 23.30 17.21 7.65
C TYR A 446 22.12 17.57 6.74
N VAL A 447 21.49 18.72 7.00
CA VAL A 447 20.53 19.33 6.07
C VAL A 447 21.30 20.33 5.22
N ASN A 448 21.57 19.99 3.95
CA ASN A 448 22.35 20.83 3.05
C ASN A 448 21.43 21.67 2.16
N ILE A 449 21.24 22.95 2.49
CA ILE A 449 20.33 23.86 1.78
C ILE A 449 21.13 24.77 0.84
N LYS A 450 21.14 24.46 -0.46
CA LYS A 450 21.96 25.17 -1.48
C LYS A 450 21.44 26.55 -1.92
N GLY A 451 20.53 27.14 -1.13
CA GLY A 451 19.94 28.46 -1.37
C GLY A 451 18.75 28.67 -0.45
N PHE A 452 18.96 29.28 0.70
CA PHE A 452 17.91 29.58 1.67
C PHE A 452 17.68 31.09 1.78
N ALA A 453 16.42 31.47 1.95
CA ALA A 453 15.99 32.79 2.37
C ALA A 453 15.05 32.61 3.56
N THR A 454 15.60 32.35 4.75
CA THR A 454 14.80 32.16 5.96
C THR A 454 14.34 33.53 6.44
N ARG A 455 13.03 33.76 6.54
CA ARG A 455 12.45 34.98 7.11
C ARG A 455 11.59 34.61 8.32
N ILE A 456 11.98 35.07 9.50
CA ILE A 456 11.14 34.98 10.70
C ILE A 456 10.36 36.29 10.82
N ARG A 457 9.04 36.21 10.93
CA ARG A 457 8.16 37.36 11.16
C ARG A 457 7.40 37.14 12.47
N SER A 458 7.07 38.21 13.18
CA SER A 458 6.07 38.14 14.24
C SER A 458 4.65 38.00 13.65
N GLN A 459 3.68 37.66 14.50
CA GLN A 459 2.29 37.45 14.11
C GLN A 459 1.65 38.66 13.40
N ASP A 460 2.14 39.86 13.68
CA ASP A 460 1.77 41.12 13.03
C ASP A 460 2.40 41.33 11.64
N GLY A 461 3.22 40.38 11.17
CA GLY A 461 3.91 40.44 9.88
C GLY A 461 5.26 41.16 9.90
N THR A 462 5.67 41.72 11.03
CA THR A 462 6.95 42.44 11.19
C THR A 462 8.12 41.47 11.03
N LEU A 463 9.07 41.78 10.14
CA LEU A 463 10.25 40.95 9.90
C LEU A 463 11.25 41.04 11.07
N ARG A 464 11.58 39.89 11.67
CA ARG A 464 12.48 39.77 12.83
C ARG A 464 13.86 39.22 12.48
N LEU A 465 13.96 38.28 11.53
CA LEU A 465 15.23 37.70 11.10
C LEU A 465 15.20 37.38 9.61
N ARG A 466 16.27 37.69 8.88
CA ARG A 466 16.47 37.23 7.50
C ARG A 466 17.82 36.53 7.35
N LEU A 467 17.84 35.34 6.75
CA LEU A 467 19.05 34.58 6.41
C LEU A 467 19.05 34.19 4.92
N GLY A 468 19.97 34.77 4.12
CA GLY A 468 20.19 34.49 2.69
C GLY A 468 19.15 35.11 1.72
N ALA A 469 19.45 35.44 0.45
CA ALA A 469 20.66 35.34 -0.37
C ALA A 469 21.04 36.73 -0.93
N GLY A 470 22.34 37.00 -1.10
CA GLY A 470 22.89 38.25 -1.65
C GLY A 470 23.79 39.06 -0.71
N LYS A 471 23.89 38.66 0.57
CA LYS A 471 24.87 39.17 1.54
C LYS A 471 25.29 38.01 2.46
N ASP A 472 26.60 37.83 2.66
CA ASP A 472 27.17 36.81 3.55
C ASP A 472 27.02 37.21 5.04
N GLY A 473 25.79 37.45 5.50
CA GLY A 473 25.55 37.92 6.87
C GLY A 473 24.09 37.85 7.32
N ILE A 474 23.89 38.04 8.63
CA ILE A 474 22.58 38.11 9.28
C ILE A 474 22.06 39.55 9.17
N ASP A 475 20.99 39.74 8.40
CA ASP A 475 20.33 41.05 8.20
C ASP A 475 19.13 41.13 9.15
N PHE A 476 19.27 41.91 10.22
CA PHE A 476 18.20 42.21 11.14
C PHE A 476 17.42 43.42 10.59
N GLY A 477 16.14 43.23 10.31
CA GLY A 477 15.32 44.21 9.58
C GLY A 477 15.15 45.57 10.28
N ALA A 478 14.46 46.49 9.62
CA ALA A 478 14.31 47.90 10.02
C ALA A 478 13.49 48.19 11.31
N ALA A 479 13.28 47.20 12.18
CA ALA A 479 12.61 47.38 13.46
C ALA A 479 13.61 47.78 14.57
N GLU A 480 13.12 48.50 15.58
CA GLU A 480 13.90 49.05 16.70
C GLU A 480 14.70 47.99 17.46
N ASP A 481 15.95 48.35 17.79
CA ASP A 481 17.02 47.63 18.48
C ASP A 481 17.25 46.13 18.17
N VAL A 482 18.39 45.87 17.53
CA VAL A 482 18.92 44.53 17.32
C VAL A 482 19.89 44.20 18.46
N THR A 483 19.36 43.59 19.52
CA THR A 483 20.19 43.16 20.65
C THR A 483 20.90 41.85 20.31
N LEU A 484 22.21 41.91 20.07
CA LEU A 484 23.06 40.71 20.10
C LEU A 484 23.29 40.35 21.58
N GLU A 485 22.47 39.44 22.11
CA GLU A 485 22.55 39.02 23.51
C GLU A 485 23.79 38.14 23.79
N ARG A 486 24.23 38.20 25.04
CA ARG A 486 25.44 37.55 25.56
C ARG A 486 25.07 36.22 26.23
N ASP A 487 26.04 35.34 26.44
CA ASP A 487 25.86 34.20 27.35
C ASP A 487 25.68 34.66 28.82
N ALA A 488 25.44 33.73 29.74
CA ALA A 488 25.24 34.02 31.17
C ALA A 488 26.45 34.72 31.85
N SER A 489 27.61 34.70 31.21
CA SER A 489 28.81 35.43 31.66
C SER A 489 28.78 36.90 31.25
N GLY A 490 27.75 37.28 30.46
CA GLY A 490 27.68 38.53 29.78
C GLY A 490 28.96 38.73 28.99
N ILE A 491 29.25 37.96 27.93
CA ILE A 491 30.24 38.25 26.87
C ILE A 491 29.67 37.82 25.51
N LEU A 492 30.01 38.55 24.44
CA LEU A 492 29.73 38.16 23.05
C LEU A 492 30.76 37.11 22.59
N ALA A 493 30.75 35.92 23.20
CA ALA A 493 31.71 34.81 23.03
C ALA A 493 33.20 35.15 23.28
N THR A 494 33.88 34.28 24.03
CA THR A 494 35.25 34.50 24.56
C THR A 494 36.36 34.67 23.50
N ASN A 495 36.10 34.39 22.21
CA ASN A 495 37.09 34.42 21.13
C ASN A 495 36.66 35.22 19.89
N ALA A 496 35.59 36.04 19.95
CA ALA A 496 35.09 36.79 18.80
C ALA A 496 35.42 38.29 18.92
N ALA A 497 36.43 38.75 18.16
CA ALA A 497 36.57 40.18 17.88
C ALA A 497 35.48 40.61 16.87
N LEU A 498 34.81 41.74 17.11
CA LEU A 498 34.03 42.41 16.07
C LEU A 498 35.01 42.99 15.04
N LYS A 499 35.35 42.20 14.02
CA LYS A 499 36.22 42.61 12.92
C LYS A 499 35.35 43.19 11.80
N THR A 500 35.48 44.48 11.56
CA THR A 500 34.89 45.16 10.40
C THR A 500 36.01 45.70 9.51
N SER A 501 35.91 45.49 8.20
CA SER A 501 36.77 46.16 7.21
C SER A 501 36.27 47.56 6.85
N GLY A 502 35.11 47.96 7.38
CA GLY A 502 34.49 49.27 7.17
C GLY A 502 34.28 50.03 8.48
N ASN A 503 33.42 51.04 8.43
CA ASN A 503 33.15 51.92 9.56
C ASN A 503 32.29 51.22 10.64
N LEU A 504 32.56 51.51 11.91
CA LEU A 504 31.60 51.34 13.00
C LEU A 504 30.77 52.62 13.09
N ILE A 505 29.52 52.59 12.65
CA ILE A 505 28.67 53.80 12.54
C ILE A 505 27.64 53.81 13.68
N VAL A 506 27.55 54.93 14.39
CA VAL A 506 26.43 55.26 15.28
C VAL A 506 25.51 56.21 14.51
N GLY A 507 24.51 55.65 13.83
CA GLY A 507 23.73 56.37 12.81
C GLY A 507 22.71 57.38 13.34
N ASN A 508 22.35 57.26 14.62
CA ASN A 508 21.36 58.13 15.26
C ASN A 508 22.03 59.14 16.18
N ALA A 509 21.65 60.42 16.03
CA ALA A 509 22.10 61.47 16.92
C ALA A 509 21.65 61.21 18.36
N GLY A 510 22.54 61.43 19.33
CA GLY A 510 22.31 61.16 20.76
C GLY A 510 22.80 59.80 21.24
N ASN A 511 23.06 58.85 20.33
CA ASN A 511 23.66 57.56 20.68
C ASN A 511 25.20 57.64 20.67
N GLY A 512 25.87 56.67 21.31
CA GLY A 512 27.33 56.68 21.41
C GLY A 512 27.95 55.33 21.76
N LEU A 513 29.28 55.32 21.94
CA LEU A 513 30.04 54.16 22.39
C LEU A 513 30.09 54.13 23.93
N LEU A 514 29.54 53.08 24.53
CA LEU A 514 29.66 52.83 25.96
C LEU A 514 30.81 51.85 26.22
N VAL A 515 31.88 52.31 26.88
CA VAL A 515 33.01 51.48 27.29
C VAL A 515 32.99 51.35 28.80
N LYS A 516 33.00 50.11 29.30
CA LYS A 516 33.01 49.85 30.75
C LYS A 516 34.33 50.29 31.37
N GLU A 517 34.27 51.07 32.44
CA GLU A 517 35.40 51.46 33.28
C GLU A 517 35.62 50.50 34.46
N GLY A 518 36.79 50.56 35.09
CA GLY A 518 37.13 49.77 36.28
C GLY A 518 38.55 49.21 36.27
N THR A 519 38.81 48.24 37.15
CA THR A 519 40.11 47.55 37.25
C THR A 519 40.49 46.92 35.91
N ASN A 520 41.68 47.24 35.40
CA ASN A 520 42.21 46.76 34.11
C ASN A 520 41.35 47.15 32.89
N ALA A 521 40.49 48.15 33.02
CA ALA A 521 39.75 48.69 31.89
C ALA A 521 40.66 49.47 30.92
N ARG A 522 40.11 49.78 29.74
CA ARG A 522 40.76 50.61 28.70
C ARG A 522 40.22 52.04 28.63
N LEU A 523 39.27 52.38 29.50
CA LEU A 523 38.76 53.74 29.73
C LEU A 523 38.63 53.96 31.24
N GLY A 524 38.90 55.17 31.70
CA GLY A 524 38.65 55.58 33.07
C GLY A 524 39.05 57.02 33.34
N ALA A 525 39.03 57.42 34.61
CA ALA A 525 39.48 58.72 35.07
C ALA A 525 40.51 58.58 36.21
N ALA A 526 41.42 59.56 36.31
CA ALA A 526 42.41 59.63 37.39
C ALA A 526 42.55 61.07 37.88
N ALA A 527 42.49 61.27 39.21
CA ALA A 527 42.73 62.57 39.82
C ALA A 527 44.24 62.77 40.03
N LEU A 528 44.76 63.92 39.59
CA LEU A 528 46.14 64.30 39.84
C LEU A 528 46.34 64.64 41.32
N SER A 529 47.51 64.30 41.84
CA SER A 529 48.02 64.74 43.13
C SER A 529 49.43 65.27 42.92
N SER A 530 49.65 66.52 43.32
CA SER A 530 50.90 67.25 43.06
C SER A 530 51.30 67.27 41.58
N GLY A 531 50.32 67.41 40.68
CA GLY A 531 50.54 67.40 39.22
C GLY A 531 50.79 66.02 38.61
N SER A 532 50.56 64.90 39.32
CA SER A 532 50.83 63.55 38.80
C SER A 532 49.78 62.53 39.23
N ALA A 533 49.53 61.52 38.39
CA ALA A 533 48.74 60.35 38.75
C ALA A 533 49.25 59.08 38.08
N THR A 534 49.33 57.97 38.83
CA THR A 534 49.60 56.65 38.27
C THR A 534 48.29 55.90 38.06
N VAL A 535 48.04 55.47 36.84
CA VAL A 535 46.90 54.60 36.49
C VAL A 535 47.40 53.17 36.47
N SER A 536 46.93 52.37 37.44
CA SER A 536 47.21 50.93 37.51
C SER A 536 46.25 50.16 36.59
N THR A 537 46.78 49.57 35.53
CA THR A 537 46.01 48.76 34.58
C THR A 537 46.93 47.78 33.88
N THR A 538 46.55 46.50 33.87
CA THR A 538 47.27 45.48 33.11
C THR A 538 47.04 45.58 31.60
N ALA A 539 46.10 46.41 31.16
CA ALA A 539 45.76 46.57 29.74
C ALA A 539 46.77 47.42 28.95
N VAL A 540 47.64 48.17 29.64
CA VAL A 540 48.66 49.00 28.97
C VAL A 540 49.78 48.14 28.41
N THR A 541 50.16 48.38 27.16
CA THR A 541 51.30 47.73 26.49
C THR A 541 52.42 48.73 26.25
N ALA A 542 53.57 48.25 25.76
CA ALA A 542 54.65 49.13 25.31
C ALA A 542 54.20 50.06 24.17
N ASN A 543 53.23 49.62 23.36
CA ASN A 543 52.81 50.27 22.12
C ASN A 543 51.43 50.98 22.23
N SER A 544 50.76 50.92 23.38
CA SER A 544 49.45 51.53 23.57
C SER A 544 49.47 53.02 23.18
N ARG A 545 48.42 53.46 22.48
CA ARG A 545 48.11 54.89 22.29
C ARG A 545 47.21 55.32 23.44
N ILE A 546 47.72 56.21 24.30
CA ILE A 546 47.01 56.68 25.49
C ILE A 546 46.57 58.12 25.24
N PHE A 547 45.26 58.34 25.23
CA PHE A 547 44.65 59.65 25.04
C PHE A 547 44.22 60.19 26.39
N LEU A 548 44.55 61.45 26.68
CA LEU A 548 44.26 62.12 27.95
C LEU A 548 43.41 63.36 27.71
N ALA A 549 42.38 63.56 28.53
CA ALA A 549 41.52 64.75 28.47
C ALA A 549 41.12 65.23 29.87
N PRO A 550 41.46 66.47 30.28
CA PRO A 550 40.96 67.05 31.53
C PRO A 550 39.42 67.09 31.54
N GLN A 551 38.81 66.58 32.61
CA GLN A 551 37.36 66.59 32.81
C GLN A 551 36.90 67.78 33.68
N ASN A 552 37.81 68.31 34.49
CA ASN A 552 37.61 69.51 35.29
C ASN A 552 38.96 70.21 35.49
N LEU A 553 38.95 71.41 36.09
CA LEU A 553 40.15 72.10 36.55
C LEU A 553 40.11 72.17 38.08
N SER A 554 41.16 71.68 38.73
CA SER A 554 41.29 71.72 40.18
C SER A 554 42.74 72.01 40.55
N GLY A 555 42.97 72.88 41.54
CA GLY A 555 44.31 73.35 41.94
C GLY A 555 45.00 74.29 40.94
N VAL A 556 44.44 74.45 39.74
CA VAL A 556 44.88 75.38 38.68
C VAL A 556 43.69 76.13 38.11
N SER A 557 43.90 77.37 37.65
CA SER A 557 42.86 78.22 37.07
C SER A 557 42.79 78.17 35.53
N THR A 558 43.80 77.58 34.89
CA THR A 558 43.86 77.39 33.43
C THR A 558 44.27 75.95 33.12
N PRO A 559 43.79 75.36 32.01
CA PRO A 559 44.23 74.04 31.57
C PRO A 559 45.76 73.99 31.42
N GLN A 560 46.37 72.97 32.01
CA GLN A 560 47.82 72.76 31.94
C GLN A 560 48.17 71.73 30.87
N PRO A 561 49.35 71.82 30.23
CA PRO A 561 49.88 70.73 29.41
C PRO A 561 49.99 69.45 30.24
N ILE A 562 49.42 68.36 29.72
CA ILE A 562 49.47 67.03 30.32
C ILE A 562 50.08 66.02 29.37
N ALA A 563 50.80 65.03 29.90
CA ALA A 563 51.42 63.98 29.10
C ALA A 563 51.49 62.66 29.88
N VAL A 564 51.67 61.55 29.13
CA VAL A 564 52.10 60.28 29.73
C VAL A 564 53.62 60.34 29.90
N SER A 565 54.10 60.45 31.14
CA SER A 565 55.52 60.63 31.47
C SER A 565 56.28 59.32 31.67
N ALA A 566 55.58 58.24 32.05
CA ALA A 566 56.16 56.91 32.23
C ALA A 566 55.15 55.81 31.89
N ARG A 567 55.64 54.64 31.46
CA ARG A 567 54.83 53.45 31.17
C ARG A 567 55.56 52.20 31.62
N THR A 568 54.84 51.31 32.28
CA THR A 568 55.28 49.95 32.63
C THR A 568 54.28 48.97 32.01
N PRO A 569 54.61 48.35 30.86
CA PRO A 569 53.71 47.42 30.18
C PRO A 569 53.19 46.32 31.10
N GLY A 570 51.90 46.02 31.01
CA GLY A 570 51.22 45.03 31.84
C GLY A 570 50.94 45.49 33.29
N THR A 571 51.29 46.72 33.66
CA THR A 571 51.19 47.17 35.06
C THR A 571 50.55 48.56 35.20
N SER A 572 51.12 49.60 34.59
CA SER A 572 50.68 50.98 34.80
C SER A 572 51.22 52.00 33.80
N PHE A 573 50.65 53.20 33.80
CA PHE A 573 51.24 54.39 33.21
C PHE A 573 51.08 55.60 34.13
N THR A 574 51.92 56.61 33.96
CA THR A 574 51.91 57.84 34.75
C THR A 574 51.50 59.03 33.90
N ILE A 575 50.52 59.79 34.38
CA ILE A 575 50.10 61.09 33.85
C ILE A 575 50.86 62.16 34.63
N ALA A 576 51.46 63.12 33.94
CA ALA A 576 52.06 64.30 34.55
C ALA A 576 51.50 65.58 33.93
N SER A 577 51.27 66.59 34.78
CA SER A 577 50.93 67.96 34.43
C SER A 577 52.18 68.84 34.55
N ALA A 578 52.24 69.90 33.74
CA ALA A 578 53.31 70.90 33.82
C ALA A 578 53.28 71.72 35.13
N SER A 579 52.18 71.67 35.88
CA SER A 579 52.05 72.33 37.19
C SER A 579 51.93 71.30 38.30
N SER A 580 52.78 71.40 39.32
CA SER A 580 52.67 70.60 40.54
C SER A 580 51.48 71.00 41.42
N ALA A 581 50.83 72.14 41.15
CA ALA A 581 49.58 72.52 41.82
C ALA A 581 48.35 71.86 41.19
N ASP A 582 48.48 71.22 40.02
CA ASP A 582 47.36 70.63 39.30
C ASP A 582 46.82 69.38 40.03
N ALA A 583 45.54 69.43 40.36
CA ALA A 583 44.76 68.38 41.01
C ALA A 583 43.53 67.98 40.16
N SER A 584 43.55 68.30 38.87
CA SER A 584 42.46 68.03 37.93
C SER A 584 42.21 66.53 37.74
N THR A 585 40.98 66.17 37.39
CA THR A 585 40.60 64.81 36.98
C THR A 585 40.83 64.65 35.49
N ILE A 586 41.63 63.66 35.11
CA ILE A 586 42.00 63.38 33.71
C ILE A 586 41.32 62.08 33.28
N ALA A 587 40.45 62.15 32.27
CA ALA A 587 39.97 60.96 31.58
C ALA A 587 41.09 60.39 30.71
N TRP A 588 41.19 59.07 30.66
CA TRP A 588 42.17 58.35 29.88
C TRP A 588 41.52 57.25 29.06
N MET A 589 42.01 57.05 27.83
CA MET A 589 41.61 55.96 26.94
C MET A 589 42.84 55.26 26.35
N ILE A 590 42.86 53.94 26.39
CA ILE A 590 43.91 53.09 25.81
C ILE A 590 43.40 52.46 24.52
N VAL A 591 44.09 52.74 23.41
CA VAL A 591 43.86 52.09 22.11
C VAL A 591 45.15 51.38 21.68
N GLU A 592 45.07 50.09 21.36
CA GLU A 592 46.22 49.41 20.77
C GLU A 592 46.34 49.73 19.28
N PRO A 593 47.56 49.94 18.77
CA PRO A 593 47.80 49.85 17.33
C PRO A 593 47.57 48.40 16.87
N ALA A 594 46.93 48.24 15.71
CA ALA A 594 46.68 46.94 15.08
C ALA A 594 47.93 46.40 14.39
#